data_AF-A0A3N9NPI9-F1
#
_entry.id   AF-A0A3N9NPI9-F1
#
_cell.length_a   1.000
_cell.length_b   1.000
_cell.length_c   1.000
_cell.angle_alpha   90.00
_cell.angle_beta   90.00
_cell.angle_gamma   90.00
#
_symmetry.space_group_name_H-M   'P 1'
#
loop_
_entity.id
_entity.type
_entity.pdbx_description
1 polymer ?
#
loop_
_entity_poly.entity_id
_entity_poly.type
_entity_poly.pdbx_seq_one_letter_code
_entity_poly.pdbx_strand_id
1 'polypeptide(L)'
;MKKLVFVIVISAVALSCVSSKSQVRRLKVSDYVDKMTAGWVGQMVGVGWGGPTEFRWKGEIIPAEEMPIWQPQMVNQFNQDDIYVEMTFLRTLEQYGFDVDIRQAGIDFANSRYMLWHANKAGRDNLRAGIAPPHSGHPHYNSHADDIDYQIEADYAGLISPGLPQ
;
A
#
# COMPACT_ATOMS: atom_id res chain seq x y z
N MET A 1 -39.25 -43.93 -5.47
CA MET A 1 -37.95 -43.97 -4.76
C MET A 1 -36.93 -42.96 -5.31
N LYS A 2 -36.77 -42.80 -6.63
CA LYS A 2 -35.79 -41.84 -7.21
C LYS A 2 -36.11 -40.34 -7.01
N LYS A 3 -37.40 -39.95 -6.89
CA LYS A 3 -37.82 -38.56 -6.64
C LYS A 3 -37.68 -38.09 -5.19
N LEU A 4 -37.64 -39.03 -4.23
CA LEU A 4 -37.54 -38.71 -2.79
C LEU A 4 -36.09 -38.38 -2.38
N VAL A 5 -35.11 -38.98 -3.06
CA VAL A 5 -33.67 -38.72 -2.85
C VAL A 5 -33.28 -37.30 -3.30
N PHE A 6 -33.92 -36.77 -4.34
CA PHE A 6 -33.60 -35.45 -4.89
C PHE A 6 -34.04 -34.28 -3.97
N VAL A 7 -35.09 -34.47 -3.18
CA VAL A 7 -35.58 -33.45 -2.23
C VAL A 7 -34.71 -33.38 -0.97
N ILE A 8 -34.13 -34.49 -0.53
CA ILE A 8 -33.25 -34.54 0.64
C ILE A 8 -31.90 -33.85 0.35
N VAL A 9 -31.41 -33.92 -0.89
CA VAL A 9 -30.15 -33.27 -1.29
C VAL A 9 -30.28 -31.75 -1.36
N ILE A 10 -31.44 -31.21 -1.74
CA ILE A 10 -31.66 -29.74 -1.82
C ILE A 10 -31.82 -29.13 -0.42
N SER A 11 -32.44 -29.83 0.53
CA SER A 11 -32.59 -29.34 1.91
C SER A 11 -31.27 -29.35 2.71
N ALA A 12 -30.29 -30.16 2.32
CA ALA A 12 -28.98 -30.23 2.99
C ALA A 12 -28.02 -29.09 2.58
N VAL A 13 -28.23 -28.44 1.43
CA VAL A 13 -27.37 -27.34 0.95
C VAL A 13 -27.79 -25.98 1.57
N ALA A 14 -29.01 -25.88 2.09
CA ALA A 14 -29.51 -24.63 2.68
C ALA A 14 -28.99 -24.31 4.09
N LEU A 15 -28.32 -25.27 4.78
CA LEU A 15 -27.84 -25.07 6.16
C LEU A 15 -26.39 -24.57 6.28
N SER A 16 -25.66 -24.41 5.18
CA SER A 16 -24.23 -24.04 5.24
C SER A 16 -23.95 -22.54 5.15
N CYS A 17 -24.96 -21.70 4.96
CA CYS A 17 -24.82 -20.23 5.03
C CYS A 17 -24.99 -19.73 6.47
N VAL A 18 -24.26 -20.31 7.43
CA VAL A 18 -24.01 -19.60 8.68
C VAL A 18 -22.95 -18.56 8.36
N SER A 19 -23.40 -17.32 8.17
CA SER A 19 -22.52 -16.15 8.14
C SER A 19 -21.66 -16.20 9.40
N SER A 20 -20.39 -16.59 9.24
CA SER A 20 -19.40 -16.45 10.30
C SER A 20 -19.37 -14.97 10.64
N LYS A 21 -19.95 -14.59 11.78
CA LYS A 21 -19.77 -13.23 12.30
C LYS A 21 -18.26 -13.05 12.42
N SER A 22 -17.71 -12.21 11.56
CA SER A 22 -16.30 -11.82 11.62
C SER A 22 -15.97 -11.51 13.07
N GLN A 23 -15.01 -12.26 13.64
CA GLN A 23 -14.57 -12.02 15.00
C GLN A 23 -13.91 -10.64 15.05
N VAL A 24 -14.65 -9.64 15.51
CA VAL A 24 -14.12 -8.30 15.70
C VAL A 24 -13.12 -8.30 16.84
N ARG A 25 -11.94 -7.74 16.60
CA ARG A 25 -10.95 -7.49 17.66
C ARG A 25 -11.14 -6.07 18.17
N ARG A 26 -11.26 -5.91 19.49
CA ARG A 26 -11.23 -4.60 20.12
C ARG A 26 -9.79 -4.18 20.33
N LEU A 27 -9.45 -3.00 19.86
CA LEU A 27 -8.15 -2.37 20.05
C LEU A 27 -8.35 -1.09 20.84
N LYS A 28 -7.55 -0.86 21.89
CA LYS A 28 -7.55 0.46 22.54
C LYS A 28 -6.98 1.48 21.56
N VAL A 29 -7.57 2.66 21.52
CA VAL A 29 -7.07 3.75 20.67
C VAL A 29 -5.60 4.06 20.98
N SER A 30 -5.18 4.01 22.25
CA SER A 30 -3.78 4.19 22.65
C SER A 30 -2.85 3.15 22.00
N ASP A 31 -3.27 1.89 21.98
CA ASP A 31 -2.48 0.79 21.46
C ASP A 31 -2.40 0.89 19.93
N TYR A 32 -3.49 1.31 19.28
CA TYR A 32 -3.48 1.63 17.86
C TYR A 32 -2.49 2.75 17.53
N VAL A 33 -2.57 3.88 18.22
CA VAL A 33 -1.69 5.04 17.96
C VAL A 33 -0.23 4.68 18.19
N ASP A 34 0.10 3.92 19.25
CA ASP A 34 1.45 3.41 19.50
C ASP A 34 1.98 2.60 18.31
N LYS A 35 1.19 1.63 17.83
CA LYS A 35 1.61 0.75 16.71
C LYS A 35 1.66 1.46 15.37
N MET A 36 0.70 2.35 15.10
CA MET A 36 0.69 3.16 13.89
C MET A 36 1.91 4.09 13.86
N THR A 37 2.23 4.75 14.97
CA THR A 37 3.43 5.58 15.10
C THR A 37 4.70 4.77 14.91
N ALA A 38 4.78 3.58 15.52
CA ALA A 38 5.92 2.68 15.36
C ALA A 38 6.07 2.19 13.90
N GLY A 39 4.97 1.99 13.18
CA GLY A 39 4.97 1.65 11.76
C GLY A 39 5.64 2.74 10.91
N TRP A 40 5.18 3.98 11.05
CA TRP A 40 5.78 5.14 10.37
C TRP A 40 7.26 5.31 10.68
N VAL A 41 7.64 5.24 11.96
CA VAL A 41 9.04 5.34 12.37
C VAL A 41 9.85 4.18 11.80
N GLY A 42 9.28 2.97 11.76
CA GLY A 42 9.92 1.78 11.19
C GLY A 42 10.25 1.93 9.72
N GLN A 43 9.30 2.41 8.92
CA GLN A 43 9.49 2.72 7.49
C GLN A 43 10.59 3.77 7.31
N MET A 44 10.49 4.91 8.01
CA MET A 44 11.50 5.98 7.97
C MET A 44 12.90 5.49 8.35
N VAL A 45 13.02 4.64 9.38
CA VAL A 45 14.28 4.00 9.78
C VAL A 45 14.82 3.10 8.68
N GLY A 46 13.97 2.22 8.11
CA GLY A 46 14.36 1.26 7.09
C GLY A 46 14.84 1.95 5.81
N VAL A 47 14.04 2.89 5.30
CA VAL A 47 14.36 3.70 4.11
C VAL A 47 15.63 4.52 4.35
N GLY A 48 15.73 5.19 5.50
CA GLY A 48 16.90 6.00 5.85
C GLY A 48 18.19 5.20 5.98
N TRP A 49 18.11 3.98 6.48
CA TRP A 49 19.26 3.09 6.63
C TRP A 49 19.67 2.42 5.31
N GLY A 50 18.69 2.08 4.47
CA GLY A 50 18.90 1.47 3.16
C GLY A 50 19.39 2.44 2.09
N GLY A 51 18.92 3.69 2.11
CA GLY A 51 19.19 4.71 1.07
C GLY A 51 20.66 4.87 0.67
N PRO A 52 21.64 4.90 1.62
CA PRO A 52 23.06 4.98 1.26
C PRO A 52 23.60 3.79 0.46
N THR A 53 22.89 2.66 0.42
CA THR A 53 23.32 1.42 -0.25
C THR A 53 22.67 1.23 -1.63
N GLU A 54 21.70 2.09 -1.97
CA GLU A 54 20.91 1.99 -3.19
C GLU A 54 21.80 1.91 -4.44
N PHE A 55 21.53 0.93 -5.30
CA PHE A 55 22.29 0.61 -6.53
C PHE A 55 23.78 0.25 -6.38
N ARG A 56 24.30 0.09 -5.15
CA ARG A 56 25.73 -0.21 -4.91
C ARG A 56 26.07 -1.70 -4.94
N TRP A 57 25.11 -2.57 -4.60
CA TRP A 57 25.32 -4.01 -4.39
C TRP A 57 24.38 -4.87 -5.27
N LYS A 58 24.32 -4.57 -6.57
CA LYS A 58 23.35 -5.18 -7.49
C LYS A 58 23.66 -6.67 -7.71
N GLY A 59 22.75 -7.55 -7.27
CA GLY A 59 22.88 -8.99 -7.43
C GLY A 59 23.78 -9.66 -6.39
N GLU A 60 24.15 -8.94 -5.32
CA GLU A 60 25.05 -9.42 -4.28
C GLU A 60 24.49 -9.05 -2.90
N ILE A 61 24.83 -9.86 -1.88
CA ILE A 61 24.51 -9.52 -0.49
C ILE A 61 25.56 -8.55 0.02
N ILE A 62 25.12 -7.44 0.63
CA ILE A 62 26.03 -6.47 1.26
C ILE A 62 26.80 -7.17 2.40
N PRO A 63 28.14 -7.16 2.40
CA PRO A 63 28.94 -7.62 3.53
C PRO A 63 28.54 -6.86 4.81
N ALA A 64 28.48 -7.56 5.94
CA ALA A 64 27.97 -6.98 7.19
C ALA A 64 28.82 -5.78 7.66
N GLU A 65 30.11 -5.82 7.39
CA GLU A 65 31.09 -4.77 7.68
C GLU A 65 30.95 -3.53 6.78
N GLU A 66 30.31 -3.66 5.61
CA GLU A 66 30.06 -2.59 4.65
C GLU A 66 28.66 -1.96 4.83
N MET A 67 27.82 -2.54 5.69
CA MET A 67 26.54 -1.95 6.03
C MET A 67 26.75 -0.60 6.76
N PRO A 68 26.06 0.47 6.36
CA PRO A 68 26.13 1.75 7.05
C PRO A 68 25.83 1.58 8.54
N ILE A 69 26.58 2.26 9.41
CA ILE A 69 26.25 2.29 10.84
C ILE A 69 25.02 3.16 11.01
N TRP A 70 23.94 2.60 11.59
CA TRP A 70 22.71 3.35 11.84
C TRP A 70 22.98 4.57 12.74
N GLN A 71 22.40 5.70 12.39
CA GLN A 71 22.43 6.94 13.18
C GLN A 71 21.02 7.53 13.25
N PRO A 72 20.60 8.13 14.39
CA PRO A 72 19.26 8.71 14.52
C PRO A 72 18.88 9.72 13.43
N GLN A 73 19.85 10.44 12.88
CA GLN A 73 19.65 11.42 11.81
C GLN A 73 19.22 10.78 10.49
N MET A 74 19.37 9.46 10.34
CA MET A 74 18.93 8.73 9.16
C MET A 74 17.40 8.64 9.05
N VAL A 75 16.64 8.82 10.13
CA VAL A 75 15.18 8.67 10.12
C VAL A 75 14.49 9.76 9.28
N ASN A 76 14.96 11.01 9.35
CA ASN A 76 14.22 12.14 8.80
C ASN A 76 14.63 12.47 7.35
N GLN A 77 14.30 11.57 6.41
CA GLN A 77 14.58 11.75 4.98
C GLN A 77 13.43 12.43 4.25
N PHE A 78 13.75 13.39 3.38
CA PHE A 78 12.75 14.13 2.58
C PHE A 78 12.85 13.86 1.07
N ASN A 79 13.86 13.11 0.65
CA ASN A 79 14.17 12.86 -0.76
C ASN A 79 13.93 11.40 -1.16
N GLN A 80 13.16 10.65 -0.37
CA GLN A 80 12.86 9.23 -0.59
C GLN A 80 11.38 9.08 -0.90
N ASP A 81 11.06 8.58 -2.09
CA ASP A 81 9.68 8.40 -2.57
C ASP A 81 8.87 7.45 -1.71
N ASP A 82 9.52 6.45 -1.10
CA ASP A 82 8.92 5.55 -0.12
C ASP A 82 8.12 6.30 0.96
N ILE A 83 8.57 7.50 1.35
CA ILE A 83 8.02 8.28 2.47
C ILE A 83 7.03 9.36 2.00
N TYR A 84 7.29 10.02 0.86
CA TYR A 84 6.48 11.18 0.48
C TYR A 84 5.33 10.86 -0.48
N VAL A 85 5.36 9.75 -1.20
CA VAL A 85 4.31 9.45 -2.19
C VAL A 85 3.00 9.11 -1.49
N GLU A 86 3.05 8.24 -0.49
CA GLU A 86 1.94 7.84 0.38
C GLU A 86 1.19 9.03 1.00
N MET A 87 1.89 10.14 1.29
CA MET A 87 1.30 11.35 1.83
C MET A 87 0.26 11.97 0.90
N THR A 88 0.34 11.70 -0.40
CA THR A 88 -0.66 12.13 -1.39
C THR A 88 -1.99 11.43 -1.19
N PHE A 89 -1.95 10.11 -0.94
CA PHE A 89 -3.14 9.30 -0.71
C PHE A 89 -3.74 9.60 0.66
N LEU A 90 -2.91 9.77 1.69
CA LEU A 90 -3.36 10.23 3.01
C LEU A 90 -4.06 11.60 2.92
N ARG A 91 -3.48 12.55 2.17
CA ARG A 91 -4.10 13.86 1.96
C ARG A 91 -5.43 13.77 1.21
N THR A 92 -5.52 12.90 0.21
CA THR A 92 -6.76 12.63 -0.52
C THR A 92 -7.85 12.15 0.44
N LEU A 93 -7.55 11.17 1.28
CA LEU A 93 -8.48 10.64 2.28
C LEU A 93 -8.87 11.69 3.33
N GLU A 94 -7.91 12.51 3.78
CA GLU A 94 -8.17 13.60 4.72
C GLU A 94 -9.14 14.65 4.14
N GLN A 95 -9.02 14.97 2.85
CA GLN A 95 -9.83 16.01 2.20
C GLN A 95 -11.21 15.52 1.77
N TYR A 96 -11.32 14.29 1.27
CA TYR A 96 -12.52 13.79 0.61
C TYR A 96 -13.21 12.64 1.35
N GLY A 97 -12.60 12.11 2.42
CA GLY A 97 -13.12 10.99 3.20
C GLY A 97 -12.76 9.62 2.63
N PHE A 98 -13.17 8.56 3.33
CA PHE A 98 -12.84 7.17 2.99
C PHE A 98 -13.55 6.63 1.73
N ASP A 99 -14.67 7.22 1.34
CA ASP A 99 -15.45 6.83 0.16
C ASP A 99 -15.01 7.58 -1.12
N VAL A 100 -13.84 8.24 -1.09
CA VAL A 100 -13.32 9.00 -2.23
C VAL A 100 -13.10 8.11 -3.45
N ASP A 101 -13.53 8.60 -4.62
CA ASP A 101 -13.34 7.88 -5.89
C ASP A 101 -11.84 7.79 -6.23
N ILE A 102 -11.40 6.62 -6.72
CA ILE A 102 -10.01 6.39 -7.16
C ILE A 102 -9.55 7.40 -8.23
N ARG A 103 -10.47 7.98 -9.00
CA ARG A 103 -10.21 9.04 -9.97
C ARG A 103 -9.78 10.32 -9.30
N GLN A 104 -10.32 10.65 -8.12
CA GLN A 104 -9.88 11.80 -7.35
C GLN A 104 -8.46 11.58 -6.81
N ALA A 105 -8.16 10.39 -6.26
CA ALA A 105 -6.79 10.02 -5.89
C ALA A 105 -5.82 10.12 -7.09
N GLY A 106 -6.26 9.69 -8.28
CA GLY A 106 -5.51 9.85 -9.52
C GLY A 106 -5.29 11.32 -9.92
N ILE A 107 -6.26 12.20 -9.70
CA ILE A 107 -6.10 13.65 -9.94
C ILE A 107 -5.09 14.24 -8.96
N ASP A 108 -5.15 13.90 -7.68
CA ASP A 108 -4.24 14.43 -6.68
C ASP A 108 -2.79 13.93 -6.92
N PHE A 109 -2.64 12.65 -7.28
CA PHE A 109 -1.34 12.09 -7.70
C PHE A 109 -0.82 12.70 -9.01
N ALA A 110 -1.69 12.97 -9.99
CA ALA A 110 -1.32 13.70 -11.21
C ALA A 110 -0.77 15.10 -10.91
N ASN A 111 -1.28 15.76 -9.86
CA ASN A 111 -0.90 17.12 -9.47
C ASN A 111 0.26 17.19 -8.47
N SER A 112 0.79 16.04 -8.01
CA SER A 112 1.97 16.00 -7.16
C SER A 112 3.19 16.64 -7.83
N ARG A 113 4.08 17.23 -7.01
CA ARG A 113 5.23 18.01 -7.48
C ARG A 113 6.59 17.42 -7.11
N TYR A 114 6.61 16.40 -6.27
CA TYR A 114 7.82 15.67 -5.93
C TYR A 114 8.32 14.84 -7.13
N MET A 115 9.58 14.43 -7.07
CA MET A 115 10.14 13.54 -8.08
C MET A 115 9.54 12.14 -7.95
N LEU A 116 9.52 11.41 -9.06
CA LEU A 116 9.02 10.04 -9.10
C LEU A 116 9.92 9.27 -10.06
N TRP A 117 10.01 7.98 -9.82
CA TRP A 117 10.73 7.04 -10.66
C TRP A 117 9.78 5.94 -11.14
N HIS A 118 10.26 5.10 -12.06
CA HIS A 118 9.67 3.81 -12.40
C HIS A 118 8.14 3.81 -12.55
N ALA A 119 7.45 2.87 -11.90
CA ALA A 119 6.00 2.67 -12.04
C ALA A 119 5.22 3.93 -11.68
N ASN A 120 5.67 4.67 -10.67
CA ASN A 120 5.01 5.88 -10.21
C ASN A 120 5.12 7.03 -11.21
N LYS A 121 6.31 7.23 -11.77
CA LYS A 121 6.51 8.24 -12.80
C LYS A 121 5.67 7.92 -14.04
N ALA A 122 5.72 6.69 -14.53
CA ALA A 122 4.93 6.25 -15.66
C ALA A 122 3.41 6.38 -15.39
N GLY A 123 2.97 6.00 -14.19
CA GLY A 123 1.59 6.15 -13.75
C GLY A 123 1.13 7.61 -13.71
N ARG A 124 1.96 8.52 -13.17
CA ARG A 124 1.67 9.96 -13.16
C ARG A 124 1.62 10.57 -14.56
N ASP A 125 2.55 10.18 -15.43
CA ASP A 125 2.57 10.64 -16.81
C ASP A 125 1.32 10.15 -17.58
N ASN A 126 0.89 8.90 -17.36
CA ASN A 126 -0.35 8.35 -17.89
C ASN A 126 -1.58 9.13 -17.43
N LEU A 127 -1.67 9.45 -16.14
CA LEU A 127 -2.77 10.26 -15.60
C LEU A 127 -2.81 11.65 -16.26
N ARG A 128 -1.66 12.30 -16.43
CA ARG A 128 -1.54 13.59 -17.12
C ARG A 128 -1.87 13.51 -18.61
N ALA A 129 -1.69 12.34 -19.22
CA ALA A 129 -2.10 12.06 -20.60
C ALA A 129 -3.59 11.66 -20.74
N GLY A 130 -4.34 11.60 -19.64
CA GLY A 130 -5.77 11.28 -19.63
C GLY A 130 -6.10 9.79 -19.48
N ILE A 131 -5.11 8.94 -19.22
CA ILE A 131 -5.34 7.53 -18.89
C ILE A 131 -5.66 7.45 -17.39
N ALA A 132 -6.96 7.46 -17.07
CA ALA A 132 -7.44 7.45 -15.69
C ALA A 132 -7.22 6.10 -14.98
N PRO A 133 -7.27 6.05 -13.64
CA PRO A 133 -7.32 4.79 -12.90
C PRO A 133 -8.53 3.94 -13.31
N PRO A 134 -8.43 2.60 -13.26
CA PRO A 134 -7.25 1.82 -12.85
C PRO A 134 -6.20 1.64 -13.96
N HIS A 135 -6.42 2.19 -15.15
CA HIS A 135 -5.56 1.94 -16.32
C HIS A 135 -4.19 2.63 -16.24
N SER A 136 -4.06 3.73 -15.50
CA SER A 136 -2.79 4.46 -15.34
C SER A 136 -1.63 3.58 -14.86
N GLY A 137 -1.91 2.57 -14.01
CA GLY A 137 -0.93 1.61 -13.51
C GLY A 137 -0.96 0.24 -14.20
N HIS A 138 -1.85 0.02 -15.17
CA HIS A 138 -2.03 -1.30 -15.78
C HIS A 138 -0.83 -1.66 -16.70
N PRO A 139 -0.34 -2.92 -16.73
CA PRO A 139 0.83 -3.32 -17.53
C PRO A 139 0.76 -3.02 -19.04
N HIS A 140 -0.46 -2.88 -19.57
CA HIS A 140 -0.66 -2.45 -20.96
C HIS A 140 -0.25 -0.99 -21.22
N TYR A 141 -0.37 -0.12 -20.22
CA TYR A 141 -0.09 1.32 -20.33
C TYR A 141 1.15 1.76 -19.53
N ASN A 142 1.58 0.95 -18.57
CA ASN A 142 2.74 1.21 -17.74
C ASN A 142 3.79 0.11 -17.94
N SER A 143 4.88 0.43 -18.64
CA SER A 143 5.98 -0.51 -18.91
C SER A 143 6.80 -0.87 -17.68
N HIS A 144 6.56 -0.21 -16.56
CA HIS A 144 7.20 -0.42 -15.26
C HIS A 144 6.23 -1.05 -14.25
N ALA A 145 5.11 -1.64 -14.70
CA ALA A 145 4.06 -2.13 -13.80
C ALA A 145 4.50 -3.28 -12.86
N ASP A 146 5.67 -3.85 -13.07
CA ASP A 146 6.31 -4.88 -12.25
C ASP A 146 7.38 -4.35 -11.28
N ASP A 147 7.65 -3.03 -11.31
CA ASP A 147 8.52 -2.37 -10.34
C ASP A 147 7.81 -2.23 -8.97
N ILE A 148 8.60 -2.07 -7.90
CA ILE A 148 8.13 -2.20 -6.51
C ILE A 148 7.49 -0.93 -5.94
N ASP A 149 7.33 0.13 -6.74
CA ASP A 149 7.01 1.49 -6.28
C ASP A 149 5.78 1.53 -5.34
N TYR A 150 4.66 0.91 -5.74
CA TYR A 150 3.48 0.91 -4.86
C TYR A 150 3.67 0.06 -3.60
N GLN A 151 4.52 -0.97 -3.65
CA GLN A 151 4.74 -1.87 -2.50
C GLN A 151 5.47 -1.17 -1.36
N ILE A 152 6.41 -0.27 -1.68
CA ILE A 152 7.16 0.52 -0.69
C ILE A 152 6.35 1.70 -0.13
N GLU A 153 5.22 2.01 -0.76
CA GLU A 153 4.30 3.10 -0.39
C GLU A 153 2.97 2.62 0.18
N ALA A 154 2.68 1.31 0.15
CA ALA A 154 1.40 0.77 0.58
C ALA A 154 1.22 0.74 2.11
N ASP A 155 2.26 1.09 2.87
CA ASP A 155 2.27 1.08 4.33
C ASP A 155 1.12 1.93 4.90
N TYR A 156 0.83 3.10 4.32
CA TYR A 156 -0.27 3.95 4.77
C TYR A 156 -1.61 3.22 4.85
N ALA A 157 -1.92 2.38 3.87
CA ALA A 157 -3.20 1.68 3.79
C ALA A 157 -3.34 0.71 4.96
N GLY A 158 -2.28 -0.04 5.26
CA GLY A 158 -2.22 -0.96 6.41
C GLY A 158 -2.26 -0.23 7.75
N LEU A 159 -1.57 0.91 7.84
CA LEU A 159 -1.46 1.69 9.08
C LEU A 159 -2.77 2.39 9.45
N ILE A 160 -3.53 2.91 8.48
CA ILE A 160 -4.80 3.61 8.77
C ILE A 160 -6.01 2.67 8.91
N SER A 161 -5.93 1.45 8.37
CA SER A 161 -7.03 0.48 8.36
C SER A 161 -6.64 -0.92 8.88
N PRO A 162 -5.99 -1.02 10.05
CA PRO A 162 -5.45 -2.29 10.53
C PRO A 162 -6.56 -3.34 10.73
N GLY A 163 -6.43 -4.47 10.06
CA GLY A 163 -7.40 -5.57 10.15
C GLY A 163 -8.69 -5.37 9.35
N LEU A 164 -8.71 -4.43 8.39
CA LEU A 164 -9.84 -4.15 7.49
C LEU A 164 -9.48 -4.39 6.01
N PRO A 165 -9.22 -5.63 5.56
CA PRO A 165 -8.66 -5.93 4.22
C PRO A 165 -9.72 -5.98 3.09
N GLN A 166 -10.69 -5.06 3.07
CA GLN A 166 -11.83 -5.14 2.13
C GLN A 166 -11.63 -4.35 0.85
#